data_AF-A0A956ASX3-F1
#
_entry.id   AF-A0A956ASX3-F1
#
_cell.length_a   1.000
_cell.length_b   1.000
_cell.length_c   1.000
_cell.angle_alpha   90.00
_cell.angle_beta   90.00
_cell.angle_gamma   90.00
#
_symmetry.space_group_name_H-M   'P 1'
#
loop_
_entity.id
_entity.type
_entity.pdbx_description
1 polymer ?
#
loop_
_entity_poly.entity_id
_entity_poly.type
_entity_poly.pdbx_seq_one_letter_code
_entity_poly.pdbx_strand_id
1 'polypeptide(L)'
;MKTTHNPLWLAALLVGAFALTACDDDDSAEDPGTDMLIIVDDDAARPDTAIEEDAAVQDAAPQPEDAAADMQPPDATPVILEEPEALIYLQDPVTDEGQLSRVVLPAVTTPDGRLTSPSVEVFNCLNEPGGVQGMIPGIGITVSLCHEVQVARPGPNGHYDHIAPPEDDRDPNDSFSELMMYHHVNRVHDYFKDTFGFTDMDFPLPALVNVQFKTDPPLPIPGIMPGPDGWIPFANAAFFPRENWELFAQQFGLPPRDSDSIIFFQDQVDFAYDAPVIYHEYTHAVVGTGRLQAQAVPDEYGLDNSSASMNEGIADYFAASLADNPVIGAYVANGLGVGGGLRDVSSFRGCPNDTIDEVHAQGQIIGSTMWDVREAIGAEAADQIAFNGLMQFTESTTHREAGALFRAEAAAISPEIAAQVDEVLTEHGFGECVRSLPFVRFNAEASRDRIPHLVEGRQSLGFGGFNETGVPAYKQFHINLPVGTPAVALRWGVQANAFFGGSPAAPLVLALRQSEPIRFDYSDGVTMAHDFQVTPALANGEQRIVLAGGCLPPDGEALYTLFLNTSADQLAVPTMDIEYLDAVPEGGEVQVFTCGDN
;
A
#
# COMPACT_ATOMS: atom_id res chain seq x y z
N MET A 1 17.32 10.71 22.33
CA MET A 1 16.30 9.75 22.80
C MET A 1 16.30 8.54 21.86
N LYS A 2 15.60 7.44 22.19
CA LYS A 2 15.32 6.39 21.19
C LYS A 2 14.18 6.89 20.29
N THR A 3 14.40 6.97 18.99
CA THR A 3 13.34 7.12 18.00
C THR A 3 12.74 5.74 17.71
N THR A 4 11.47 5.56 18.03
CA THR A 4 10.69 4.40 17.59
C THR A 4 10.07 4.76 16.24
N HIS A 5 10.76 4.41 15.15
CA HIS A 5 10.19 4.54 13.81
C HIS A 5 9.06 3.52 13.65
N ASN A 6 7.96 3.92 13.02
CA ASN A 6 6.78 3.08 12.81
C ASN A 6 7.04 2.11 11.65
N PRO A 7 6.97 0.77 11.84
CA PRO A 7 7.29 -0.19 10.78
C PRO A 7 6.39 -0.05 9.53
N LEU A 8 5.13 0.37 9.69
CA LEU A 8 4.19 0.59 8.58
C LEU A 8 4.72 1.57 7.51
N TRP A 9 5.41 2.64 7.92
CA TRP A 9 6.01 3.59 6.97
C TRP A 9 7.18 2.97 6.18
N LEU A 10 7.84 1.96 6.77
CA LEU A 10 8.94 1.23 6.14
C LEU A 10 8.42 0.16 5.16
N ALA A 11 7.29 -0.48 5.48
CA ALA A 11 6.60 -1.43 4.60
C ALA A 11 6.01 -0.73 3.36
N ALA A 12 5.30 0.38 3.54
CA ALA A 12 4.76 1.18 2.45
C ALA A 12 5.85 1.68 1.47
N LEU A 13 7.05 2.02 1.98
CA LEU A 13 8.19 2.41 1.14
C LEU A 13 8.82 1.25 0.36
N LEU A 14 8.68 0.00 0.82
CA LEU A 14 9.11 -1.17 0.05
C LEU A 14 8.12 -1.48 -1.08
N VAL A 15 6.80 -1.40 -0.82
CA VAL A 15 5.79 -1.54 -1.87
C VAL A 15 5.86 -0.40 -2.88
N GLY A 16 6.08 0.84 -2.45
CA GLY A 16 6.36 1.97 -3.34
C GLY A 16 7.60 1.76 -4.22
N ALA A 17 8.61 1.05 -3.73
CA ALA A 17 9.77 0.65 -4.54
C ALA A 17 9.47 -0.50 -5.52
N PHE A 18 8.42 -1.28 -5.30
CA PHE A 18 7.95 -2.33 -6.23
C PHE A 18 6.93 -1.81 -7.27
N ALA A 19 6.22 -0.72 -6.98
CA ALA A 19 5.37 -0.03 -7.96
C ALA A 19 6.17 0.82 -8.97
N LEU A 20 7.42 1.17 -8.66
CA LEU A 20 8.25 2.08 -9.46
C LEU A 20 8.83 1.50 -10.77
N THR A 21 8.67 0.20 -11.04
CA THR A 21 9.33 -0.49 -12.18
C THR A 21 8.44 -0.74 -13.39
N ALA A 22 7.14 -0.39 -13.36
CA ALA A 22 6.19 -0.65 -14.44
C ALA A 22 6.26 0.33 -15.64
N CYS A 23 7.39 1.02 -15.84
CA CYS A 23 7.54 2.15 -16.77
C CYS A 23 8.88 2.14 -17.54
N ASP A 24 9.26 1.03 -18.19
CA ASP A 24 10.30 1.04 -19.23
C ASP A 24 10.00 -0.01 -20.31
N ASP A 25 9.69 0.44 -21.52
CA ASP A 25 9.19 -0.35 -22.64
C ASP A 25 10.03 0.02 -23.88
N ASP A 26 11.09 -0.75 -24.20
CA ASP A 26 11.75 -0.68 -25.51
C ASP A 26 12.39 -2.02 -25.92
N ASP A 27 12.30 -2.31 -27.20
CA ASP A 27 12.45 -3.65 -27.79
C ASP A 27 13.83 -3.80 -28.46
N SER A 28 14.76 -4.60 -27.88
CA SER A 28 15.88 -5.16 -28.67
C SER A 28 16.60 -6.36 -28.03
N ALA A 29 16.43 -7.53 -28.65
CA ALA A 29 17.24 -8.71 -28.38
C ALA A 29 18.49 -8.79 -29.27
N GLU A 30 19.64 -9.15 -28.71
CA GLU A 30 20.65 -9.98 -29.41
C GLU A 30 21.64 -10.64 -28.43
N ASP A 31 21.64 -11.98 -28.38
CA ASP A 31 22.73 -12.80 -27.79
C ASP A 31 23.85 -12.97 -28.82
N PRO A 32 25.13 -12.86 -28.40
CA PRO A 32 26.01 -14.00 -28.64
C PRO A 32 27.03 -14.23 -27.51
N GLY A 33 26.82 -15.30 -26.72
CA GLY A 33 27.78 -15.78 -25.73
C GLY A 33 29.07 -16.39 -26.30
N THR A 34 29.97 -16.86 -25.45
CA THR A 34 31.10 -17.73 -25.84
C THR A 34 31.57 -18.62 -24.68
N ASP A 35 32.04 -19.83 -24.99
CA ASP A 35 32.53 -20.81 -24.01
C ASP A 35 33.70 -20.33 -23.14
N MET A 36 33.80 -20.88 -21.92
CA MET A 36 35.10 -21.38 -21.46
C MET A 36 34.98 -22.65 -20.61
N LEU A 37 35.40 -23.77 -21.19
CA LEU A 37 35.45 -25.10 -20.58
C LEU A 37 36.85 -25.36 -20.01
N ILE A 38 36.96 -25.65 -18.70
CA ILE A 38 38.18 -26.19 -18.05
C ILE A 38 37.80 -27.40 -17.17
N ILE A 39 38.71 -28.36 -17.00
CA ILE A 39 38.40 -29.78 -16.79
C ILE A 39 39.42 -30.46 -15.83
N VAL A 40 38.92 -31.14 -14.78
CA VAL A 40 39.63 -32.01 -13.76
C VAL A 40 40.87 -31.39 -13.04
N ASP A 41 41.61 -31.97 -12.07
CA ASP A 41 41.75 -33.26 -11.31
C ASP A 41 42.11 -32.88 -9.82
N ASP A 42 42.04 -33.68 -8.74
CA ASP A 42 41.27 -34.88 -8.33
C ASP A 42 41.51 -35.17 -6.81
N ASP A 43 40.64 -35.96 -6.15
CA ASP A 43 40.75 -36.75 -4.89
C ASP A 43 41.26 -36.17 -3.53
N ALA A 44 40.57 -36.50 -2.40
CA ALA A 44 41.12 -37.25 -1.25
C ALA A 44 40.31 -37.25 0.10
N ALA A 45 39.95 -38.46 0.55
CA ALA A 45 39.93 -38.97 1.95
C ALA A 45 39.00 -38.41 3.07
N ARG A 46 38.19 -39.34 3.64
CA ARG A 46 37.69 -39.31 5.04
C ARG A 46 38.75 -39.88 6.02
N PRO A 47 38.52 -39.85 7.35
CA PRO A 47 37.98 -41.07 7.99
C PRO A 47 36.96 -40.83 9.13
N ASP A 48 36.19 -41.87 9.46
CA ASP A 48 35.23 -41.91 10.58
C ASP A 48 35.87 -42.40 11.89
N THR A 49 35.29 -42.03 13.05
CA THR A 49 35.30 -42.83 14.30
C THR A 49 34.05 -42.54 15.12
N ALA A 50 33.38 -43.58 15.65
CA ALA A 50 32.20 -43.48 16.52
C ALA A 50 32.51 -43.89 17.97
N ILE A 51 31.65 -43.50 18.93
CA ILE A 51 31.58 -44.01 20.31
C ILE A 51 30.10 -44.10 20.72
N GLU A 52 29.69 -45.22 21.33
CA GLU A 52 28.43 -45.45 22.06
C GLU A 52 28.76 -45.94 23.51
N GLU A 53 27.75 -46.44 24.25
CA GLU A 53 27.78 -46.93 25.66
C GLU A 53 27.72 -45.79 26.75
N ASP A 54 26.93 -45.85 27.83
CA ASP A 54 25.93 -46.86 28.26
C ASP A 54 24.88 -46.38 29.32
N ALA A 55 23.80 -47.15 29.46
CA ALA A 55 22.95 -47.46 30.64
C ALA A 55 22.46 -46.40 31.69
N ALA A 56 21.19 -45.96 31.52
CA ALA A 56 20.01 -46.11 32.42
C ALA A 56 19.99 -45.86 33.97
N VAL A 57 18.85 -45.32 34.48
CA VAL A 57 17.91 -45.91 35.50
C VAL A 57 17.03 -44.85 36.26
N GLN A 58 15.70 -44.99 36.18
CA GLN A 58 14.59 -44.57 37.12
C GLN A 58 14.50 -43.09 37.61
N ASP A 59 13.33 -42.50 37.88
CA ASP A 59 12.10 -43.02 38.54
C ASP A 59 10.79 -42.34 38.04
N ALA A 60 9.62 -42.77 38.52
CA ALA A 60 8.30 -42.47 37.89
C ALA A 60 7.35 -41.49 38.63
N ALA A 61 6.48 -40.82 37.85
CA ALA A 61 5.30 -40.06 38.29
C ALA A 61 4.15 -40.23 37.25
N PRO A 62 2.87 -40.01 37.60
CA PRO A 62 1.73 -40.59 36.87
C PRO A 62 1.30 -39.81 35.61
N GLN A 63 0.81 -40.55 34.60
CA GLN A 63 0.13 -40.00 33.43
C GLN A 63 -1.32 -39.57 33.76
N PRO A 64 -1.86 -38.52 33.11
CA PRO A 64 -3.29 -38.36 32.83
C PRO A 64 -3.75 -39.41 31.78
N GLU A 65 -5.06 -39.59 31.66
CA GLU A 65 -5.66 -40.66 30.84
C GLU A 65 -5.52 -40.42 29.33
N ASP A 66 -5.40 -41.50 28.54
CA ASP A 66 -5.22 -41.44 27.09
C ASP A 66 -6.44 -40.79 26.39
N ALA A 67 -6.27 -39.55 25.93
CA ALA A 67 -7.08 -38.99 24.86
C ALA A 67 -6.69 -39.70 23.55
N ALA A 68 -7.19 -40.91 23.37
CA ALA A 68 -6.96 -41.71 22.18
C ALA A 68 -7.61 -41.04 20.96
N ALA A 69 -6.82 -40.24 20.24
CA ALA A 69 -7.18 -39.76 18.92
C ALA A 69 -7.50 -40.97 18.03
N ASP A 70 -8.68 -40.96 17.41
CA ASP A 70 -9.15 -42.06 16.55
C ASP A 70 -8.45 -41.97 15.18
N MET A 71 -7.13 -42.19 15.20
CA MET A 71 -6.25 -42.13 14.04
C MET A 71 -6.60 -43.27 13.09
N GLN A 72 -7.39 -42.93 12.08
CA GLN A 72 -7.57 -43.74 10.88
C GLN A 72 -6.19 -44.08 10.28
N PRO A 73 -5.96 -45.30 9.77
CA PRO A 73 -4.66 -45.68 9.19
C PRO A 73 -4.28 -44.74 8.03
N PRO A 74 -2.98 -44.47 7.81
CA PRO A 74 -2.48 -43.38 6.95
C PRO A 74 -2.76 -43.52 5.44
N ASP A 75 -3.46 -44.57 5.01
CA ASP A 75 -3.91 -44.80 3.62
C ASP A 75 -5.45 -44.60 3.46
N ALA A 76 -6.13 -44.08 4.47
CA ALA A 76 -7.57 -43.80 4.39
C ALA A 76 -7.84 -42.60 3.47
N THR A 77 -8.61 -42.82 2.40
CA THR A 77 -9.10 -41.72 1.54
C THR A 77 -9.95 -40.76 2.38
N PRO A 78 -9.67 -39.44 2.35
CA PRO A 78 -10.43 -38.47 3.15
C PRO A 78 -11.91 -38.47 2.74
N VAL A 79 -12.78 -38.21 3.71
CA VAL A 79 -14.19 -38.00 3.47
C VAL A 79 -14.37 -36.58 2.94
N ILE A 80 -14.76 -36.43 1.67
CA ILE A 80 -15.10 -35.12 1.10
C ILE A 80 -16.62 -34.96 1.15
N LEU A 81 -17.09 -33.86 1.73
CA LEU A 81 -18.51 -33.50 1.81
C LEU A 81 -18.85 -32.46 0.73
N GLU A 82 -20.12 -32.39 0.34
CA GLU A 82 -20.63 -31.31 -0.53
C GLU A 82 -20.71 -29.96 0.23
N GLU A 83 -20.96 -30.03 1.54
CA GLU A 83 -21.02 -28.91 2.50
C GLU A 83 -20.09 -29.20 3.70
N PRO A 84 -18.75 -29.15 3.54
CA PRO A 84 -17.83 -29.30 4.66
C PRO A 84 -17.91 -28.06 5.58
N GLU A 85 -17.61 -28.23 6.87
CA GLU A 85 -17.62 -27.12 7.84
C GLU A 85 -16.22 -26.79 8.35
N ALA A 86 -16.01 -25.55 8.79
CA ALA A 86 -14.81 -25.09 9.48
C ALA A 86 -15.19 -24.22 10.70
N LEU A 87 -14.21 -23.96 11.55
CA LEU A 87 -14.23 -22.89 12.54
C LEU A 87 -13.33 -21.76 12.03
N ILE A 88 -13.82 -20.52 12.01
CA ILE A 88 -13.09 -19.32 11.55
C ILE A 88 -13.48 -18.10 12.38
N TYR A 89 -12.74 -16.99 12.26
CA TYR A 89 -13.27 -15.67 12.58
C TYR A 89 -14.19 -15.21 11.42
N LEU A 90 -15.22 -14.40 11.70
CA LEU A 90 -16.09 -13.84 10.66
C LEU A 90 -15.60 -12.48 10.16
N GLN A 91 -14.89 -11.76 11.02
CA GLN A 91 -14.24 -10.49 10.74
C GLN A 91 -12.74 -10.61 11.03
N ASP A 92 -12.38 -10.70 12.31
CA ASP A 92 -11.01 -10.76 12.79
C ASP A 92 -10.97 -11.11 14.30
N PRO A 93 -9.83 -11.58 14.85
CA PRO A 93 -9.69 -11.94 16.26
C PRO A 93 -10.07 -10.85 17.30
N VAL A 94 -10.01 -9.56 16.93
CA VAL A 94 -10.37 -8.45 17.82
C VAL A 94 -11.86 -8.15 17.75
N THR A 95 -12.41 -8.03 16.53
CA THR A 95 -13.84 -7.72 16.32
C THR A 95 -14.75 -8.85 16.80
N ASP A 96 -14.33 -10.11 16.63
CA ASP A 96 -15.08 -11.29 17.09
C ASP A 96 -14.82 -11.66 18.57
N GLU A 97 -14.12 -10.81 19.35
CA GLU A 97 -13.71 -11.07 20.74
C GLU A 97 -12.96 -12.41 20.94
N GLY A 98 -12.22 -12.88 19.93
CA GLY A 98 -11.57 -14.20 19.92
C GLY A 98 -12.53 -15.40 19.78
N GLN A 99 -13.78 -15.18 19.36
CA GLN A 99 -14.79 -16.24 19.24
C GLN A 99 -14.85 -16.80 17.81
N LEU A 100 -14.49 -18.07 17.65
CA LEU A 100 -14.62 -18.77 16.37
C LEU A 100 -16.09 -19.13 16.07
N SER A 101 -16.53 -18.80 14.87
CA SER A 101 -17.84 -19.20 14.32
C SER A 101 -17.72 -20.44 13.44
N ARG A 102 -18.74 -21.30 13.48
CA ARG A 102 -18.87 -22.43 12.56
C ARG A 102 -19.49 -21.96 11.24
N VAL A 103 -18.79 -22.19 10.14
CA VAL A 103 -19.25 -21.89 8.79
C VAL A 103 -19.28 -23.14 7.92
N VAL A 104 -20.15 -23.14 6.91
CA VAL A 104 -20.02 -24.05 5.77
C VAL A 104 -18.98 -23.45 4.82
N LEU A 105 -18.03 -24.27 4.38
CA LEU A 105 -17.08 -23.91 3.33
C LEU A 105 -17.70 -24.22 1.95
N PRO A 106 -17.37 -23.42 0.91
CA PRO A 106 -17.68 -23.75 -0.48
C PRO A 106 -17.15 -25.14 -0.89
N ALA A 107 -17.76 -25.71 -1.93
CA ALA A 107 -17.48 -27.06 -2.36
C ALA A 107 -16.03 -27.24 -2.84
N VAL A 108 -15.26 -28.00 -2.05
CA VAL A 108 -13.87 -28.34 -2.32
C VAL A 108 -13.77 -29.23 -3.57
N THR A 109 -12.97 -28.80 -4.55
CA THR A 109 -12.88 -29.45 -5.87
C THR A 109 -11.85 -30.58 -5.95
N THR A 110 -10.99 -30.72 -4.94
CA THR A 110 -9.87 -31.66 -4.93
C THR A 110 -10.24 -33.03 -4.31
N PRO A 111 -9.78 -34.16 -4.89
CA PRO A 111 -10.05 -35.48 -4.33
C PRO A 111 -9.38 -35.78 -2.98
N ASP A 112 -8.38 -34.99 -2.56
CA ASP A 112 -7.65 -35.15 -1.30
C ASP A 112 -7.99 -34.12 -0.22
N GLY A 113 -8.98 -33.23 -0.45
CA GLY A 113 -9.44 -32.27 0.55
C GLY A 113 -8.51 -31.07 0.75
N ARG A 114 -7.80 -30.69 -0.31
CA ARG A 114 -7.06 -29.44 -0.46
C ARG A 114 -7.98 -28.25 -0.72
N LEU A 115 -7.67 -27.07 -0.18
CA LEU A 115 -8.54 -25.89 -0.22
C LEU A 115 -8.49 -25.16 -1.59
N THR A 116 -9.10 -25.82 -2.58
CA THR A 116 -9.32 -25.33 -3.95
C THR A 116 -10.82 -25.27 -4.24
N SER A 117 -11.29 -24.17 -4.81
CA SER A 117 -12.65 -23.95 -5.32
C SER A 117 -12.59 -23.58 -6.81
N PRO A 118 -13.71 -23.24 -7.48
CA PRO A 118 -13.67 -22.60 -8.79
C PRO A 118 -13.06 -21.18 -8.80
N SER A 119 -12.86 -20.57 -7.62
CA SER A 119 -12.61 -19.13 -7.44
C SER A 119 -11.36 -18.79 -6.63
N VAL A 120 -10.80 -19.77 -5.90
CA VAL A 120 -9.52 -19.63 -5.18
C VAL A 120 -8.78 -20.97 -5.12
N GLU A 121 -7.45 -20.94 -5.15
CA GLU A 121 -6.61 -22.04 -4.71
C GLU A 121 -5.64 -21.55 -3.63
N VAL A 122 -5.75 -22.11 -2.42
CA VAL A 122 -5.05 -21.59 -1.24
C VAL A 122 -3.81 -22.42 -0.92
N PHE A 123 -2.67 -21.76 -0.77
CA PHE A 123 -1.36 -22.33 -0.45
C PHE A 123 -0.82 -21.75 0.85
N ASN A 124 -0.16 -22.58 1.66
CA ASN A 124 0.62 -22.17 2.81
C ASN A 124 2.08 -21.92 2.40
N CYS A 125 2.77 -21.01 3.09
CA CYS A 125 4.13 -20.59 2.77
C CYS A 125 5.11 -21.12 3.82
N LEU A 126 5.29 -22.45 3.85
CA LEU A 126 5.98 -23.11 4.97
C LEU A 126 7.47 -22.77 5.05
N ASN A 127 7.94 -22.54 6.27
CA ASN A 127 9.30 -22.10 6.59
C ASN A 127 10.36 -23.23 6.53
N GLU A 128 10.19 -24.18 5.61
CA GLU A 128 10.98 -25.40 5.44
C GLU A 128 11.75 -25.48 4.10
N PRO A 129 12.67 -26.45 3.90
CA PRO A 129 13.37 -26.64 2.63
C PRO A 129 12.46 -27.17 1.52
N GLY A 130 12.21 -26.34 0.51
CA GLY A 130 11.42 -26.70 -0.68
C GLY A 130 11.11 -25.52 -1.60
N GLY A 131 11.16 -24.30 -1.04
CA GLY A 131 10.91 -23.06 -1.76
C GLY A 131 11.89 -22.68 -2.87
N VAL A 132 11.40 -21.83 -3.78
CA VAL A 132 12.17 -21.30 -4.91
C VAL A 132 13.23 -20.32 -4.44
N GLN A 133 14.34 -20.25 -5.18
CA GLN A 133 15.48 -19.39 -4.86
C GLN A 133 15.92 -18.61 -6.11
N GLY A 134 16.29 -17.36 -5.90
CA GLY A 134 16.79 -16.43 -6.92
C GLY A 134 18.03 -15.69 -6.43
N MET A 135 18.78 -15.08 -7.33
CA MET A 135 19.91 -14.22 -6.96
C MET A 135 19.69 -12.81 -7.50
N ILE A 136 19.70 -11.81 -6.60
CA ILE A 136 19.53 -10.40 -6.96
C ILE A 136 20.68 -9.98 -7.89
N PRO A 137 20.39 -9.59 -9.15
CA PRO A 137 21.41 -9.22 -10.12
C PRO A 137 22.33 -8.11 -9.61
N GLY A 138 23.61 -8.19 -9.95
CA GLY A 138 24.61 -7.17 -9.62
C GLY A 138 25.10 -7.10 -8.17
N ILE A 139 24.32 -7.56 -7.17
CA ILE A 139 24.71 -7.51 -5.75
C ILE A 139 25.03 -8.87 -5.11
N GLY A 140 24.64 -9.98 -5.74
CA GLY A 140 25.06 -11.32 -5.31
C GLY A 140 24.43 -11.81 -4.00
N ILE A 141 23.24 -11.32 -3.67
CA ILE A 141 22.42 -11.82 -2.56
C ILE A 141 21.45 -12.87 -3.11
N THR A 142 21.40 -14.05 -2.50
CA THR A 142 20.41 -15.08 -2.80
C THR A 142 19.14 -14.77 -2.01
N VAL A 143 17.99 -14.65 -2.67
CA VAL A 143 16.67 -14.67 -2.03
C VAL A 143 16.11 -16.09 -2.07
N SER A 144 15.54 -16.56 -0.97
CA SER A 144 14.77 -17.81 -0.91
C SER A 144 13.37 -17.52 -0.43
N LEU A 145 12.36 -17.97 -1.17
CA LEU A 145 10.99 -18.01 -0.68
C LEU A 145 10.76 -19.28 0.14
N CYS A 146 9.64 -19.31 0.85
CA CYS A 146 9.10 -20.48 1.54
C CYS A 146 8.78 -21.66 0.60
N HIS A 147 8.48 -22.82 1.18
CA HIS A 147 7.87 -23.93 0.46
C HIS A 147 6.36 -23.69 0.29
N GLU A 148 5.95 -23.29 -0.92
CA GLU A 148 4.55 -23.08 -1.28
C GLU A 148 3.79 -24.42 -1.37
N VAL A 149 2.98 -24.75 -0.36
CA VAL A 149 2.25 -26.02 -0.28
C VAL A 149 0.95 -25.90 0.53
N GLN A 150 -0.13 -26.50 0.04
CA GLN A 150 -1.41 -26.55 0.73
C GLN A 150 -1.40 -27.70 1.76
N VAL A 151 -1.63 -27.42 3.05
CA VAL A 151 -1.55 -28.43 4.14
C VAL A 151 -2.83 -28.59 4.96
N ALA A 152 -3.77 -27.66 4.91
CA ALA A 152 -5.12 -27.85 5.47
C ALA A 152 -5.85 -29.05 4.82
N ARG A 153 -6.41 -29.95 5.64
CA ARG A 153 -7.15 -31.16 5.21
C ARG A 153 -8.39 -31.39 6.07
N PRO A 154 -9.42 -32.08 5.58
CA PRO A 154 -10.57 -32.46 6.38
C PRO A 154 -10.21 -33.61 7.33
N GLY A 155 -10.86 -33.65 8.49
CA GLY A 155 -10.72 -34.74 9.46
C GLY A 155 -11.49 -36.01 9.05
N PRO A 156 -11.48 -37.06 9.89
CA PRO A 156 -12.22 -38.31 9.62
C PRO A 156 -13.75 -38.14 9.52
N ASN A 157 -14.28 -37.00 9.97
CA ASN A 157 -15.67 -36.57 9.84
C ASN A 157 -15.99 -35.92 8.47
N GLY A 158 -14.97 -35.50 7.71
CA GLY A 158 -15.10 -34.72 6.47
C GLY A 158 -15.21 -33.21 6.65
N HIS A 159 -14.96 -32.69 7.85
CA HIS A 159 -14.97 -31.27 8.18
C HIS A 159 -13.55 -30.82 8.59
N TYR A 160 -13.27 -29.53 8.46
CA TYR A 160 -12.01 -28.89 8.85
C TYR A 160 -12.06 -28.34 10.29
N ASP A 161 -13.12 -28.64 11.04
CA ASP A 161 -13.43 -28.14 12.39
C ASP A 161 -12.51 -28.65 13.52
N HIS A 162 -11.41 -29.29 13.16
CA HIS A 162 -10.30 -29.68 14.04
C HIS A 162 -9.05 -28.80 13.87
N ILE A 163 -9.00 -28.00 12.80
CA ILE A 163 -7.99 -26.94 12.61
C ILE A 163 -8.46 -25.73 13.42
N ALA A 164 -7.52 -25.10 14.12
CA ALA A 164 -7.75 -23.95 14.99
C ALA A 164 -6.52 -23.02 14.92
N PRO A 165 -6.62 -21.76 15.37
CA PRO A 165 -5.48 -20.88 15.50
C PRO A 165 -4.36 -21.50 16.36
N PRO A 166 -3.08 -21.18 16.08
CA PRO A 166 -1.94 -21.68 16.85
C PRO A 166 -1.91 -21.11 18.28
N GLU A 167 -1.05 -21.66 19.15
CA GLU A 167 -0.79 -21.10 20.49
C GLU A 167 0.13 -19.86 20.46
N ASP A 168 0.79 -19.58 19.32
CA ASP A 168 1.58 -18.37 19.05
C ASP A 168 1.18 -17.86 17.66
N ASP A 169 0.60 -16.65 17.59
CA ASP A 169 0.12 -15.99 16.35
C ASP A 169 1.24 -15.75 15.30
N ARG A 170 2.49 -16.09 15.64
CA ARG A 170 3.68 -16.04 14.77
C ARG A 170 4.17 -17.39 14.27
N ASP A 171 3.46 -18.51 14.49
CA ASP A 171 3.86 -19.79 13.88
C ASP A 171 3.69 -19.72 12.35
N PRO A 172 4.78 -19.80 11.55
CA PRO A 172 4.71 -19.62 10.10
C PRO A 172 4.35 -20.90 9.34
N ASN A 173 3.63 -21.81 10.00
CA ASN A 173 3.23 -23.11 9.47
C ASN A 173 1.81 -23.51 9.91
N ASP A 174 1.02 -22.58 10.47
CA ASP A 174 -0.35 -22.87 10.86
C ASP A 174 -1.25 -23.03 9.62
N SER A 175 -2.24 -23.93 9.70
CA SER A 175 -3.17 -24.20 8.59
C SER A 175 -4.53 -23.50 8.76
N PHE A 176 -4.67 -22.64 9.78
CA PHE A 176 -5.88 -21.86 10.01
C PHE A 176 -5.92 -20.64 9.10
N SER A 177 -4.76 -20.04 8.77
CA SER A 177 -4.62 -19.05 7.68
C SER A 177 -5.21 -19.54 6.36
N GLU A 178 -5.01 -20.81 6.01
CA GLU A 178 -5.57 -21.39 4.78
C GLU A 178 -7.11 -21.44 4.82
N LEU A 179 -7.72 -21.68 5.99
CA LEU A 179 -9.17 -21.71 6.16
C LEU A 179 -9.80 -20.32 6.10
N MET A 180 -9.18 -19.34 6.77
CA MET A 180 -9.59 -17.94 6.69
C MET A 180 -9.57 -17.48 5.22
N MET A 181 -8.44 -17.65 4.55
CA MET A 181 -8.28 -17.28 3.14
C MET A 181 -9.29 -18.00 2.24
N TYR A 182 -9.47 -19.31 2.40
CA TYR A 182 -10.44 -20.06 1.60
C TYR A 182 -11.87 -19.55 1.78
N HIS A 183 -12.33 -19.32 3.02
CA HIS A 183 -13.68 -18.82 3.24
C HIS A 183 -13.86 -17.39 2.72
N HIS A 184 -12.97 -16.47 3.09
CA HIS A 184 -13.16 -15.05 2.81
C HIS A 184 -12.98 -14.70 1.34
N VAL A 185 -12.06 -15.36 0.60
CA VAL A 185 -11.90 -15.12 -0.85
C VAL A 185 -13.11 -15.58 -1.64
N ASN A 186 -13.67 -16.77 -1.36
CA ASN A 186 -14.92 -17.19 -1.99
C ASN A 186 -16.08 -16.24 -1.63
N ARG A 187 -16.17 -15.78 -0.37
CA ARG A 187 -17.20 -14.83 0.07
C ARG A 187 -17.16 -13.50 -0.69
N VAL A 188 -15.98 -12.94 -0.96
CA VAL A 188 -15.85 -11.68 -1.72
C VAL A 188 -16.01 -11.88 -3.23
N HIS A 189 -15.52 -13.00 -3.79
CA HIS A 189 -15.87 -13.43 -5.15
C HIS A 189 -17.39 -13.49 -5.34
N ASP A 190 -18.09 -14.22 -4.47
CA ASP A 190 -19.54 -14.40 -4.55
C ASP A 190 -20.29 -13.07 -4.34
N TYR A 191 -19.79 -12.15 -3.51
CA TYR A 191 -20.33 -10.80 -3.38
C TYR A 191 -20.26 -10.02 -4.70
N PHE A 192 -19.09 -9.91 -5.34
CA PHE A 192 -18.98 -9.18 -6.62
C PHE A 192 -19.79 -9.85 -7.74
N LYS A 193 -19.85 -11.18 -7.73
CA LYS A 193 -20.55 -12.00 -8.72
C LYS A 193 -22.07 -11.93 -8.61
N ASP A 194 -22.63 -12.21 -7.43
CA ASP A 194 -24.08 -12.26 -7.25
C ASP A 194 -24.70 -10.86 -7.12
N THR A 195 -23.95 -9.85 -6.66
CA THR A 195 -24.45 -8.47 -6.55
C THR A 195 -24.40 -7.72 -7.89
N PHE A 196 -23.28 -7.83 -8.63
CA PHE A 196 -23.07 -7.03 -9.85
C PHE A 196 -23.01 -7.83 -11.16
N GLY A 197 -22.99 -9.17 -11.09
CA GLY A 197 -22.79 -10.02 -12.26
C GLY A 197 -21.34 -10.06 -12.76
N PHE A 198 -20.38 -9.72 -11.91
CA PHE A 198 -18.96 -9.70 -12.27
C PHE A 198 -18.37 -11.12 -12.31
N THR A 199 -17.91 -11.56 -13.48
CA THR A 199 -17.39 -12.92 -13.71
C THR A 199 -15.98 -12.95 -14.29
N ASP A 200 -15.27 -11.82 -14.32
CA ASP A 200 -13.89 -11.79 -14.84
C ASP A 200 -12.92 -12.54 -13.91
N MET A 201 -13.32 -12.74 -12.64
CA MET A 201 -12.64 -13.55 -11.63
C MET A 201 -13.22 -14.98 -11.47
N ASP A 202 -13.91 -15.53 -12.49
CA ASP A 202 -14.40 -16.93 -12.52
C ASP A 202 -13.25 -17.94 -12.74
N PHE A 203 -12.18 -17.84 -11.95
CA PHE A 203 -11.01 -18.73 -12.00
C PHE A 203 -10.41 -18.94 -10.59
N PRO A 204 -9.72 -20.06 -10.32
CA PRO A 204 -9.09 -20.31 -9.04
C PRO A 204 -7.86 -19.39 -8.86
N LEU A 205 -8.09 -18.22 -8.25
CA LEU A 205 -7.03 -17.26 -7.92
C LEU A 205 -6.06 -17.89 -6.90
N PRO A 206 -4.74 -18.00 -7.19
CA PRO A 206 -3.75 -18.41 -6.22
C PRO A 206 -3.68 -17.43 -5.04
N ALA A 207 -3.89 -17.96 -3.83
CA ALA A 207 -3.81 -17.21 -2.58
C ALA A 207 -2.75 -17.84 -1.67
N LEU A 208 -1.71 -17.07 -1.32
CA LEU A 208 -0.57 -17.56 -0.54
C LEU A 208 -0.52 -16.87 0.82
N VAL A 209 -0.59 -17.64 1.92
CA VAL A 209 -0.63 -17.16 3.31
C VAL A 209 0.66 -17.46 4.07
N ASN A 210 0.87 -16.80 5.23
CA ASN A 210 2.05 -16.94 6.10
C ASN A 210 3.39 -16.57 5.43
N VAL A 211 3.39 -15.59 4.53
CA VAL A 211 4.53 -15.31 3.66
C VAL A 211 5.70 -14.67 4.40
N GLN A 212 6.84 -15.37 4.35
CA GLN A 212 8.15 -14.93 4.82
C GLN A 212 9.23 -15.31 3.78
N PHE A 213 10.39 -14.64 3.85
CA PHE A 213 11.49 -14.86 2.90
C PHE A 213 12.85 -14.90 3.60
N LYS A 214 13.87 -15.41 2.90
CA LYS A 214 15.25 -15.54 3.38
C LYS A 214 16.22 -14.85 2.44
N THR A 215 17.31 -14.32 2.98
CA THR A 215 18.39 -13.73 2.17
C THR A 215 19.77 -14.15 2.66
N ASP A 216 20.63 -14.63 1.76
CA ASP A 216 22.03 -14.96 2.03
C ASP A 216 22.99 -14.23 1.07
N PRO A 217 23.88 -13.33 1.56
CA PRO A 217 23.96 -12.86 2.94
C PRO A 217 22.71 -12.05 3.35
N PRO A 218 22.44 -11.92 4.68
CA PRO A 218 21.34 -11.09 5.17
C PRO A 218 21.35 -9.66 4.64
N LEU A 219 20.20 -9.17 4.16
CA LEU A 219 20.03 -7.81 3.69
C LEU A 219 20.47 -6.78 4.76
N PRO A 220 21.37 -5.83 4.45
CA PRO A 220 21.85 -4.83 5.41
C PRO A 220 20.89 -3.64 5.58
N ILE A 221 19.58 -3.89 5.54
CA ILE A 221 18.53 -2.86 5.54
C ILE A 221 18.06 -2.57 6.98
N PRO A 222 18.20 -1.35 7.51
CA PRO A 222 17.74 -1.02 8.86
C PRO A 222 16.23 -1.21 9.02
N GLY A 223 15.82 -2.08 9.95
CA GLY A 223 14.42 -2.39 10.24
C GLY A 223 13.98 -3.76 9.73
N ILE A 224 14.56 -4.24 8.62
CA ILE A 224 14.40 -5.63 8.17
C ILE A 224 15.46 -6.47 8.91
N MET A 225 15.04 -7.33 9.84
CA MET A 225 15.96 -8.23 10.53
C MET A 225 15.44 -9.67 10.48
N PRO A 226 16.29 -10.65 10.10
CA PRO A 226 15.89 -12.05 10.14
C PRO A 226 15.68 -12.53 11.59
N GLY A 227 14.71 -13.42 11.76
CA GLY A 227 14.42 -14.14 12.99
C GLY A 227 15.50 -15.16 13.36
N PRO A 228 15.32 -15.88 14.49
CA PRO A 228 16.33 -16.80 15.04
C PRO A 228 16.71 -17.97 14.12
N ASP A 229 15.83 -18.32 13.17
CA ASP A 229 15.96 -19.35 12.15
C ASP A 229 16.38 -18.82 10.77
N GLY A 230 16.59 -17.50 10.67
CA GLY A 230 16.96 -16.77 9.46
C GLY A 230 15.79 -16.26 8.61
N TRP A 231 14.53 -16.60 8.89
CA TRP A 231 13.38 -16.12 8.11
C TRP A 231 13.06 -14.67 8.44
N ILE A 232 12.70 -13.88 7.44
CA ILE A 232 12.40 -12.47 7.55
C ILE A 232 10.88 -12.32 7.61
N PRO A 233 10.31 -11.97 8.79
CA PRO A 233 8.91 -11.60 8.90
C PRO A 233 8.64 -10.32 8.12
N PHE A 234 7.41 -10.18 7.60
CA PHE A 234 7.00 -8.99 6.87
C PHE A 234 5.55 -8.63 7.19
N ALA A 235 5.30 -7.38 7.55
CA ALA A 235 3.97 -6.90 7.93
C ALA A 235 3.26 -6.27 6.74
N ASN A 236 2.68 -7.10 5.86
CA ASN A 236 1.92 -6.62 4.70
C ASN A 236 0.93 -7.66 4.15
N ALA A 237 0.01 -7.21 3.30
CA ALA A 237 -0.68 -8.03 2.30
C ALA A 237 -0.58 -7.32 0.94
N ALA A 238 -0.79 -8.04 -0.17
CA ALA A 238 -0.81 -7.44 -1.51
C ALA A 238 -1.47 -8.36 -2.56
N PHE A 239 -2.29 -7.77 -3.43
CA PHE A 239 -2.55 -8.29 -4.77
C PHE A 239 -1.32 -8.09 -5.68
N PHE A 240 -0.89 -9.18 -6.31
CA PHE A 240 0.18 -9.22 -7.30
C PHE A 240 -0.40 -9.64 -8.66
N PRO A 241 -0.64 -8.68 -9.58
CA PRO A 241 -0.81 -8.99 -11.00
C PRO A 241 0.36 -9.79 -11.55
N ARG A 242 0.10 -10.66 -12.53
CA ARG A 242 1.10 -11.46 -13.24
C ARG A 242 2.26 -10.59 -13.76
N GLU A 243 1.95 -9.45 -14.38
CA GLU A 243 2.94 -8.53 -14.93
C GLU A 243 3.83 -7.91 -13.83
N ASN A 244 3.24 -7.56 -12.69
CA ASN A 244 3.98 -7.03 -11.53
C ASN A 244 4.88 -8.11 -10.92
N TRP A 245 4.42 -9.37 -10.88
CA TRP A 245 5.28 -10.49 -10.48
C TRP A 245 6.41 -10.73 -11.50
N GLU A 246 6.18 -10.61 -12.80
CA GLU A 246 7.23 -10.76 -13.82
C GLU A 246 8.36 -9.72 -13.64
N LEU A 247 8.03 -8.47 -13.26
CA LEU A 247 9.02 -7.44 -12.90
C LEU A 247 9.74 -7.75 -11.59
N PHE A 248 9.01 -8.09 -10.53
CA PHE A 248 9.57 -8.48 -9.22
C PHE A 248 10.52 -9.69 -9.35
N ALA A 249 10.10 -10.71 -10.10
CA ALA A 249 10.88 -11.93 -10.32
C ALA A 249 12.21 -11.64 -11.02
N GLN A 250 12.23 -10.77 -12.03
CA GLN A 250 13.47 -10.31 -12.68
C GLN A 250 14.39 -9.57 -11.69
N GLN A 251 13.84 -8.68 -10.87
CA GLN A 251 14.61 -7.91 -9.88
C GLN A 251 15.27 -8.79 -8.81
N PHE A 252 14.62 -9.88 -8.38
CA PHE A 252 15.14 -10.79 -7.34
C PHE A 252 15.75 -12.09 -7.88
N GLY A 253 15.76 -12.28 -9.20
CA GLY A 253 16.24 -13.49 -9.88
C GLY A 253 15.37 -14.73 -9.63
N LEU A 254 14.12 -14.53 -9.22
CA LEU A 254 13.12 -15.58 -8.93
C LEU A 254 12.46 -16.07 -10.24
N PRO A 255 11.78 -17.24 -10.23
CA PRO A 255 10.98 -17.66 -11.38
C PRO A 255 9.73 -16.76 -11.56
N PRO A 256 9.30 -16.51 -12.82
CA PRO A 256 8.00 -15.90 -13.08
C PRO A 256 6.85 -16.83 -12.68
N ARG A 257 5.67 -16.23 -12.46
CA ARG A 257 4.37 -16.90 -12.34
C ARG A 257 3.55 -16.51 -13.57
N ASP A 258 2.67 -17.40 -14.02
CA ASP A 258 1.83 -17.24 -15.22
C ASP A 258 0.39 -16.82 -14.91
N SER A 259 0.13 -16.42 -13.66
CA SER A 259 -1.16 -15.99 -13.11
C SER A 259 -0.99 -14.85 -12.11
N ASP A 260 -2.06 -14.10 -11.89
CA ASP A 260 -2.18 -13.17 -10.76
C ASP A 260 -2.21 -13.95 -9.43
N SER A 261 -1.95 -13.29 -8.31
CA SER A 261 -2.05 -13.89 -6.97
C SER A 261 -2.37 -12.87 -5.89
N ILE A 262 -2.95 -13.31 -4.78
CA ILE A 262 -2.99 -12.53 -3.52
C ILE A 262 -2.02 -13.14 -2.51
N ILE A 263 -1.22 -12.28 -1.86
CA ILE A 263 -0.07 -12.68 -1.06
C ILE A 263 -0.16 -12.02 0.32
N PHE A 264 -0.25 -12.84 1.37
CA PHE A 264 -0.45 -12.43 2.75
C PHE A 264 0.77 -12.80 3.59
N PHE A 265 1.45 -11.78 4.11
CA PHE A 265 2.69 -11.92 4.87
C PHE A 265 2.41 -11.96 6.38
N GLN A 266 3.37 -12.47 7.14
CA GLN A 266 3.26 -12.65 8.60
C GLN A 266 4.44 -12.02 9.33
N ASP A 267 4.15 -11.31 10.44
CA ASP A 267 5.15 -10.71 11.33
C ASP A 267 4.79 -10.91 12.81
N GLN A 268 4.20 -9.89 13.46
CA GLN A 268 3.74 -10.01 14.86
C GLN A 268 2.36 -10.66 14.97
N VAL A 269 1.69 -10.79 13.82
CA VAL A 269 0.37 -11.37 13.54
C VAL A 269 0.39 -11.84 12.08
N ASP A 270 -0.49 -12.78 11.71
CA ASP A 270 -0.81 -13.11 10.31
C ASP A 270 -1.87 -12.13 9.77
N PHE A 271 -1.62 -11.57 8.57
CA PHE A 271 -2.58 -10.69 7.90
C PHE A 271 -3.81 -11.46 7.39
N ALA A 272 -3.72 -12.77 7.14
CA ALA A 272 -4.84 -13.57 6.64
C ALA A 272 -5.92 -13.86 7.71
N TYR A 273 -5.74 -13.38 8.95
CA TYR A 273 -6.76 -13.46 10.01
C TYR A 273 -7.70 -12.23 10.01
N ASP A 274 -7.45 -11.22 9.18
CA ASP A 274 -8.21 -9.96 9.11
C ASP A 274 -9.02 -9.93 7.80
N ALA A 275 -10.29 -10.37 7.85
CA ALA A 275 -11.13 -10.53 6.67
C ALA A 275 -11.35 -9.24 5.85
N PRO A 276 -11.49 -8.04 6.47
CA PRO A 276 -11.45 -6.78 5.74
C PRO A 276 -10.19 -6.60 4.88
N VAL A 277 -9.03 -7.09 5.30
CA VAL A 277 -7.80 -7.06 4.47
C VAL A 277 -7.91 -8.05 3.31
N ILE A 278 -8.46 -9.25 3.53
CA ILE A 278 -8.74 -10.21 2.42
C ILE A 278 -9.68 -9.60 1.38
N TYR A 279 -10.74 -8.91 1.80
CA TYR A 279 -11.67 -8.24 0.91
C TYR A 279 -11.02 -7.05 0.16
N HIS A 280 -10.11 -6.32 0.82
CA HIS A 280 -9.33 -5.22 0.23
C HIS A 280 -8.42 -5.75 -0.90
N GLU A 281 -7.57 -6.75 -0.63
CA GLU A 281 -6.68 -7.32 -1.66
C GLU A 281 -7.44 -7.96 -2.82
N TYR A 282 -8.56 -8.64 -2.56
CA TYR A 282 -9.39 -9.16 -3.63
C TYR A 282 -10.02 -8.04 -4.48
N THR A 283 -10.35 -6.90 -3.88
CA THR A 283 -10.90 -5.76 -4.62
C THR A 283 -9.86 -5.15 -5.57
N HIS A 284 -8.57 -5.17 -5.25
CA HIS A 284 -7.53 -4.79 -6.23
C HIS A 284 -7.53 -5.70 -7.47
N ALA A 285 -7.87 -6.99 -7.33
CA ALA A 285 -8.06 -7.89 -8.47
C ALA A 285 -9.31 -7.53 -9.31
N VAL A 286 -10.39 -7.07 -8.67
CA VAL A 286 -11.59 -6.55 -9.35
C VAL A 286 -11.33 -5.24 -10.10
N VAL A 287 -10.51 -4.34 -9.54
CA VAL A 287 -10.05 -3.12 -10.21
C VAL A 287 -9.24 -3.50 -11.46
N GLY A 288 -8.24 -4.36 -11.27
CA GLY A 288 -7.36 -4.89 -12.31
C GLY A 288 -6.35 -3.87 -12.86
N THR A 289 -5.42 -4.35 -13.69
CA THR A 289 -4.34 -3.53 -14.27
C THR A 289 -4.81 -2.48 -15.28
N GLY A 290 -6.04 -2.56 -15.79
CA GLY A 290 -6.62 -1.59 -16.73
C GLY A 290 -7.25 -0.34 -16.09
N ARG A 291 -7.18 -0.20 -14.75
CA ARG A 291 -7.85 0.88 -13.99
C ARG A 291 -7.00 1.37 -12.84
N LEU A 292 -7.08 2.67 -12.54
CA LEU A 292 -6.52 3.28 -11.33
C LEU A 292 -5.02 3.02 -11.07
N GLN A 293 -4.22 2.86 -12.13
CA GLN A 293 -2.77 2.55 -12.03
C GLN A 293 -1.86 3.79 -12.05
N ALA A 294 -2.32 4.92 -12.61
CA ALA A 294 -1.49 6.10 -12.81
C ALA A 294 -1.10 6.76 -11.48
N GLN A 295 0.18 6.65 -11.13
CA GLN A 295 0.76 7.27 -9.93
C GLN A 295 0.71 8.81 -9.98
N ALA A 296 0.77 9.40 -11.18
CA ALA A 296 0.65 10.85 -11.38
C ALA A 296 -0.08 11.19 -12.68
N VAL A 297 -1.16 11.96 -12.57
CA VAL A 297 -1.95 12.50 -13.69
C VAL A 297 -1.71 14.02 -13.77
N PRO A 298 -1.31 14.59 -14.92
CA PRO A 298 -1.13 16.03 -15.06
C PRO A 298 -2.47 16.77 -15.20
N ASP A 299 -2.69 17.82 -14.41
CA ASP A 299 -3.85 18.71 -14.54
C ASP A 299 -3.48 20.18 -14.28
N GLU A 300 -4.47 21.08 -14.38
CA GLU A 300 -4.21 22.52 -14.31
C GLU A 300 -3.57 23.02 -13.00
N TYR A 301 -3.57 22.24 -11.91
CA TYR A 301 -2.93 22.61 -10.64
C TYR A 301 -1.56 21.98 -10.42
N GLY A 302 -1.14 21.05 -11.28
CA GLY A 302 0.15 20.36 -11.21
C GLY A 302 0.00 18.87 -11.49
N LEU A 303 0.64 18.03 -10.67
CA LEU A 303 0.40 16.59 -10.67
C LEU A 303 -0.75 16.23 -9.73
N ASP A 304 -1.42 15.12 -10.02
CA ASP A 304 -2.50 14.55 -9.22
C ASP A 304 -2.34 13.03 -9.10
N ASN A 305 -2.12 12.53 -7.88
CA ASN A 305 -2.00 11.10 -7.55
C ASN A 305 -3.37 10.45 -7.27
N SER A 306 -4.47 11.13 -7.57
CA SER A 306 -5.85 10.64 -7.36
C SER A 306 -6.09 9.24 -7.93
N SER A 307 -5.54 8.90 -9.09
CA SER A 307 -5.86 7.62 -9.75
C SER A 307 -5.39 6.42 -8.92
N ALA A 308 -4.09 6.33 -8.64
CA ALA A 308 -3.54 5.31 -7.74
C ALA A 308 -4.12 5.39 -6.32
N SER A 309 -4.38 6.60 -5.79
CA SER A 309 -5.01 6.76 -4.47
C SER A 309 -6.42 6.18 -4.43
N MET A 310 -7.21 6.31 -5.51
CA MET A 310 -8.56 5.78 -5.55
C MET A 310 -8.59 4.25 -5.61
N ASN A 311 -7.50 3.59 -6.01
CA ASN A 311 -7.40 2.13 -6.01
C ASN A 311 -7.52 1.59 -4.57
N GLU A 312 -6.63 2.09 -3.69
CA GLU A 312 -6.64 1.87 -2.24
C GLU A 312 -8.02 2.16 -1.62
N GLY A 313 -8.60 3.31 -1.95
CA GLY A 313 -9.84 3.78 -1.36
C GLY A 313 -11.10 3.01 -1.80
N ILE A 314 -11.12 2.50 -3.03
CA ILE A 314 -12.19 1.60 -3.51
C ILE A 314 -12.05 0.21 -2.90
N ALA A 315 -10.82 -0.27 -2.71
CA ALA A 315 -10.55 -1.51 -1.99
C ALA A 315 -10.99 -1.42 -0.51
N ASP A 316 -10.71 -0.32 0.17
CA ASP A 316 -11.27 -0.02 1.50
C ASP A 316 -12.82 0.03 1.49
N TYR A 317 -13.43 0.69 0.50
CA TYR A 317 -14.90 0.83 0.46
C TYR A 317 -15.62 -0.52 0.33
N PHE A 318 -15.24 -1.35 -0.64
CA PHE A 318 -15.92 -2.64 -0.84
C PHE A 318 -15.62 -3.62 0.30
N ALA A 319 -14.40 -3.59 0.87
CA ALA A 319 -14.08 -4.33 2.09
C ALA A 319 -15.01 -3.95 3.25
N ALA A 320 -15.16 -2.65 3.50
CA ALA A 320 -16.03 -2.13 4.55
C ALA A 320 -17.51 -2.44 4.32
N SER A 321 -18.00 -2.34 3.08
CA SER A 321 -19.41 -2.59 2.74
C SER A 321 -19.78 -4.08 2.87
N LEU A 322 -18.90 -4.99 2.43
CA LEU A 322 -19.07 -6.45 2.57
C LEU A 322 -18.89 -6.95 4.03
N ALA A 323 -18.07 -6.26 4.81
CA ALA A 323 -17.92 -6.50 6.25
C ALA A 323 -19.07 -5.90 7.09
N ASP A 324 -19.82 -4.94 6.56
CA ASP A 324 -20.72 -4.03 7.31
C ASP A 324 -20.00 -3.36 8.50
N ASN A 325 -18.72 -3.01 8.30
CA ASN A 325 -17.80 -2.46 9.30
C ASN A 325 -16.88 -1.42 8.64
N PRO A 326 -16.86 -0.15 9.07
CA PRO A 326 -16.01 0.88 8.46
C PRO A 326 -14.52 0.76 8.79
N VAL A 327 -14.12 -0.10 9.73
CA VAL A 327 -12.73 -0.25 10.17
C VAL A 327 -12.01 -1.35 9.37
N ILE A 328 -10.88 -1.00 8.76
CA ILE A 328 -10.02 -1.91 8.00
C ILE A 328 -8.77 -2.27 8.82
N GLY A 329 -8.40 -3.54 8.87
CA GLY A 329 -7.16 -3.99 9.53
C GLY A 329 -7.22 -3.89 11.07
N ALA A 330 -8.35 -4.25 11.69
CA ALA A 330 -8.56 -4.07 13.12
C ALA A 330 -7.66 -4.99 13.98
N TYR A 331 -7.45 -6.24 13.58
CA TYR A 331 -6.50 -7.15 14.22
C TYR A 331 -5.06 -6.76 13.87
N VAL A 332 -4.78 -6.51 12.60
CA VAL A 332 -3.44 -6.13 12.12
C VAL A 332 -2.91 -4.89 12.84
N ALA A 333 -3.71 -3.83 12.95
CA ALA A 333 -3.31 -2.60 13.64
C ALA A 333 -3.06 -2.79 15.14
N ASN A 334 -3.77 -3.70 15.80
CA ASN A 334 -3.50 -4.05 17.20
C ASN A 334 -2.20 -4.86 17.34
N GLY A 335 -1.96 -5.84 16.46
CA GLY A 335 -0.71 -6.61 16.40
C GLY A 335 0.54 -5.75 16.19
N LEU A 336 0.43 -4.72 15.34
CA LEU A 336 1.49 -3.74 15.08
C LEU A 336 1.57 -2.62 16.14
N GLY A 337 0.75 -2.67 17.19
CA GLY A 337 0.79 -1.72 18.30
C GLY A 337 0.28 -0.30 17.98
N VAL A 338 -0.47 -0.14 16.89
CA VAL A 338 -1.16 1.11 16.52
C VAL A 338 -2.51 1.21 17.23
N GLY A 339 -3.29 0.13 17.16
CA GLY A 339 -4.63 0.00 17.72
C GLY A 339 -5.70 0.77 16.94
N GLY A 340 -6.97 0.36 17.11
CA GLY A 340 -8.15 1.03 16.54
C GLY A 340 -8.46 0.72 15.07
N GLY A 341 -7.46 0.34 14.27
CA GLY A 341 -7.58 0.04 12.85
C GLY A 341 -6.39 0.59 12.06
N LEU A 342 -6.18 0.11 10.83
CA LEU A 342 -5.23 0.73 9.90
C LEU A 342 -5.85 1.98 9.28
N ARG A 343 -7.12 1.87 8.87
CA ARG A 343 -7.94 2.92 8.25
C ARG A 343 -9.40 2.77 8.73
N ASP A 344 -10.16 3.85 8.67
CA ASP A 344 -11.58 3.91 9.05
C ASP A 344 -12.31 4.77 8.02
N VAL A 345 -13.18 4.16 7.21
CA VAL A 345 -13.92 4.89 6.16
C VAL A 345 -15.05 5.76 6.71
N SER A 346 -15.46 5.61 7.97
CA SER A 346 -16.41 6.55 8.60
C SER A 346 -15.75 7.86 9.07
N SER A 347 -14.41 7.94 8.99
CA SER A 347 -13.65 9.16 9.31
C SER A 347 -13.48 10.05 8.06
N PHE A 348 -14.46 10.94 7.83
CA PHE A 348 -14.52 11.94 6.75
C PHE A 348 -13.17 12.47 6.27
N ARG A 349 -12.91 12.34 4.95
CA ARG A 349 -11.80 12.96 4.22
C ARG A 349 -12.30 13.67 2.96
N GLY A 350 -11.73 14.83 2.61
CA GLY A 350 -12.05 15.55 1.39
C GLY A 350 -10.96 16.48 0.86
N CYS A 351 -11.09 16.85 -0.42
CA CYS A 351 -10.23 17.86 -1.03
C CYS A 351 -10.51 19.27 -0.46
N PRO A 352 -9.49 20.14 -0.23
CA PRO A 352 -8.06 19.90 -0.44
C PRO A 352 -7.31 19.39 0.80
N ASN A 353 -7.96 19.37 1.98
CA ASN A 353 -7.31 19.08 3.27
C ASN A 353 -6.55 17.75 3.27
N ASP A 354 -7.15 16.76 2.62
CA ASP A 354 -6.71 15.36 2.68
C ASP A 354 -6.00 14.91 1.40
N THR A 355 -5.69 15.82 0.47
CA THR A 355 -4.84 15.48 -0.68
C THR A 355 -3.41 15.28 -0.20
N ILE A 356 -2.97 14.04 -0.06
CA ILE A 356 -1.69 13.62 0.54
C ILE A 356 -0.90 12.85 -0.52
N ASP A 357 0.41 13.08 -0.56
CA ASP A 357 1.31 12.41 -1.50
C ASP A 357 1.71 11.02 -0.98
N GLU A 358 0.69 10.18 -0.77
CA GLU A 358 0.76 8.80 -0.29
C GLU A 358 -0.62 8.17 -0.57
N VAL A 359 -0.65 7.04 -1.28
CA VAL A 359 -1.89 6.48 -1.88
C VAL A 359 -2.88 5.99 -0.83
N HIS A 360 -2.45 5.35 0.27
CA HIS A 360 -3.35 4.83 1.30
C HIS A 360 -3.95 5.97 2.15
N ALA A 361 -3.20 7.05 2.37
CA ALA A 361 -3.64 8.24 3.10
C ALA A 361 -4.62 9.10 2.29
N GLN A 362 -4.39 9.26 0.98
CA GLN A 362 -5.31 9.98 0.10
C GLN A 362 -6.50 9.13 -0.36
N GLY A 363 -6.36 7.80 -0.46
CA GLY A 363 -7.44 6.90 -0.85
C GLY A 363 -8.64 6.93 0.10
N GLN A 364 -8.41 7.24 1.37
CA GLN A 364 -9.48 7.49 2.34
C GLN A 364 -10.42 8.65 1.92
N ILE A 365 -10.06 9.51 0.94
CA ILE A 365 -11.01 10.42 0.27
C ILE A 365 -12.14 9.62 -0.38
N ILE A 366 -11.86 8.75 -1.36
CA ILE A 366 -12.94 7.97 -2.00
C ILE A 366 -13.57 6.94 -1.06
N GLY A 367 -12.78 6.32 -0.18
CA GLY A 367 -13.28 5.39 0.83
C GLY A 367 -14.37 6.02 1.71
N SER A 368 -14.07 7.17 2.32
CA SER A 368 -15.05 7.89 3.16
C SER A 368 -16.18 8.54 2.37
N THR A 369 -15.92 9.05 1.16
CA THR A 369 -16.98 9.62 0.30
C THR A 369 -18.02 8.58 -0.07
N MET A 370 -17.59 7.37 -0.43
CA MET A 370 -18.53 6.29 -0.77
C MET A 370 -19.19 5.70 0.48
N TRP A 371 -18.52 5.70 1.64
CA TRP A 371 -19.15 5.34 2.91
C TRP A 371 -20.25 6.34 3.34
N ASP A 372 -20.01 7.65 3.23
CA ASP A 372 -21.03 8.66 3.54
C ASP A 372 -22.17 8.67 2.50
N VAL A 373 -21.90 8.28 1.24
CA VAL A 373 -22.96 7.93 0.27
C VAL A 373 -23.75 6.69 0.74
N ARG A 374 -23.10 5.62 1.19
CA ARG A 374 -23.72 4.40 1.73
C ARG A 374 -24.65 4.70 2.90
N GLU A 375 -24.24 5.55 3.83
CA GLU A 375 -25.10 5.98 4.96
C GLU A 375 -26.27 6.87 4.50
N ALA A 376 -26.11 7.64 3.41
CA ALA A 376 -27.16 8.49 2.87
C ALA A 376 -28.25 7.73 2.07
N ILE A 377 -27.89 6.71 1.27
CA ILE A 377 -28.83 6.03 0.36
C ILE A 377 -28.98 4.51 0.57
N GLY A 378 -28.15 3.90 1.43
CA GLY A 378 -28.11 2.46 1.70
C GLY A 378 -27.15 1.69 0.78
N ALA A 379 -26.58 0.60 1.33
CA ALA A 379 -25.54 -0.20 0.68
C ALA A 379 -25.89 -0.66 -0.75
N GLU A 380 -27.06 -1.26 -0.97
CA GLU A 380 -27.47 -1.77 -2.31
C GLU A 380 -27.34 -0.72 -3.42
N ALA A 381 -27.69 0.54 -3.15
CA ALA A 381 -27.60 1.62 -4.13
C ALA A 381 -26.20 2.24 -4.21
N ALA A 382 -25.49 2.36 -3.08
CA ALA A 382 -24.14 2.91 -3.02
C ALA A 382 -23.10 1.97 -3.65
N ASP A 383 -23.17 0.68 -3.36
CA ASP A 383 -22.35 -0.38 -3.93
C ASP A 383 -22.52 -0.46 -5.46
N GLN A 384 -23.76 -0.36 -5.95
CA GLN A 384 -24.05 -0.36 -7.38
C GLN A 384 -23.47 0.88 -8.09
N ILE A 385 -23.53 2.06 -7.46
CA ILE A 385 -22.91 3.30 -7.98
C ILE A 385 -21.38 3.18 -7.98
N ALA A 386 -20.80 2.69 -6.87
CA ALA A 386 -19.37 2.44 -6.75
C ALA A 386 -18.86 1.52 -7.86
N PHE A 387 -19.55 0.39 -8.06
CA PHE A 387 -19.16 -0.63 -9.04
C PHE A 387 -19.37 -0.17 -10.48
N ASN A 388 -20.52 0.43 -10.81
CA ASN A 388 -20.76 0.94 -12.16
C ASN A 388 -19.80 2.09 -12.53
N GLY A 389 -19.44 2.94 -11.56
CA GLY A 389 -18.41 3.95 -11.72
C GLY A 389 -17.05 3.31 -11.98
N LEU A 390 -16.61 2.40 -11.11
CA LEU A 390 -15.35 1.65 -11.25
C LEU A 390 -15.22 0.98 -12.62
N MET A 391 -16.25 0.29 -13.10
CA MET A 391 -16.20 -0.40 -14.38
C MET A 391 -16.04 0.56 -15.58
N GLN A 392 -16.35 1.85 -15.42
CA GLN A 392 -16.13 2.93 -16.39
C GLN A 392 -14.80 3.71 -16.18
N PHE A 393 -14.06 3.46 -15.11
CA PHE A 393 -12.76 4.10 -14.88
C PHE A 393 -11.69 3.63 -15.88
N THR A 394 -10.68 4.48 -16.03
CA THR A 394 -9.43 4.25 -16.77
C THR A 394 -8.24 4.13 -15.81
N GLU A 395 -7.07 3.79 -16.33
CA GLU A 395 -5.77 3.87 -15.63
C GLU A 395 -5.51 5.25 -14.98
N SER A 396 -6.07 6.33 -15.53
CA SER A 396 -5.76 7.74 -15.19
C SER A 396 -6.93 8.56 -14.65
N THR A 397 -8.03 7.92 -14.23
CA THR A 397 -9.22 8.63 -13.75
C THR A 397 -8.93 9.42 -12.47
N THR A 398 -9.32 10.70 -12.42
CA THR A 398 -9.18 11.58 -11.25
C THR A 398 -10.44 11.59 -10.36
N HIS A 399 -10.34 12.03 -9.10
CA HIS A 399 -11.50 12.19 -8.20
C HIS A 399 -12.63 13.04 -8.82
N ARG A 400 -12.28 14.04 -9.64
CA ARG A 400 -13.23 14.88 -10.40
C ARG A 400 -14.02 14.08 -11.45
N GLU A 401 -13.38 13.13 -12.12
CA GLU A 401 -13.99 12.30 -13.16
C GLU A 401 -14.79 11.14 -12.55
N ALA A 402 -14.26 10.51 -11.50
CA ALA A 402 -15.03 9.57 -10.67
C ALA A 402 -16.31 10.23 -10.12
N GLY A 403 -16.22 11.47 -9.64
CA GLY A 403 -17.38 12.26 -9.20
C GLY A 403 -18.41 12.52 -10.29
N ALA A 404 -17.98 12.74 -11.54
CA ALA A 404 -18.90 12.89 -12.67
C ALA A 404 -19.60 11.57 -13.02
N LEU A 405 -18.90 10.45 -12.94
CA LEU A 405 -19.46 9.10 -13.16
C LEU A 405 -20.45 8.71 -12.06
N PHE A 406 -20.09 8.87 -10.78
CA PHE A 406 -20.99 8.58 -9.66
C PHE A 406 -22.28 9.42 -9.67
N ARG A 407 -22.20 10.71 -10.04
CA ARG A 407 -23.40 11.54 -10.25
C ARG A 407 -24.27 11.04 -11.42
N ALA A 408 -23.67 10.49 -12.48
CA ALA A 408 -24.40 9.93 -13.61
C ALA A 408 -25.13 8.62 -13.25
N GLU A 409 -24.46 7.72 -12.52
CA GLU A 409 -25.06 6.47 -12.02
C GLU A 409 -26.18 6.75 -11.02
N ALA A 410 -25.98 7.66 -10.05
CA ALA A 410 -27.02 8.08 -9.12
C ALA A 410 -28.26 8.66 -9.83
N ALA A 411 -28.05 9.45 -10.89
CA ALA A 411 -29.11 9.99 -11.74
C ALA A 411 -29.83 8.95 -12.61
N ALA A 412 -29.23 7.77 -12.85
CA ALA A 412 -29.90 6.65 -13.50
C ALA A 412 -30.88 5.93 -12.56
N ILE A 413 -30.66 5.98 -11.24
CA ILE A 413 -31.51 5.33 -10.23
C ILE A 413 -32.74 6.20 -9.90
N SER A 414 -32.54 7.41 -9.36
CA SER A 414 -33.65 8.35 -9.10
C SER A 414 -33.18 9.80 -8.89
N PRO A 415 -34.02 10.82 -9.15
CA PRO A 415 -33.71 12.21 -8.83
C PRO A 415 -33.42 12.46 -7.33
N GLU A 416 -34.05 11.69 -6.45
CA GLU A 416 -33.86 11.76 -5.00
C GLU A 416 -32.46 11.25 -4.60
N ILE A 417 -32.07 10.05 -5.06
CA ILE A 417 -30.72 9.50 -4.83
C ILE A 417 -29.65 10.38 -5.48
N ALA A 418 -29.90 10.89 -6.69
CA ALA A 418 -29.01 11.83 -7.35
C ALA A 418 -28.73 13.07 -6.50
N ALA A 419 -29.74 13.65 -5.85
CA ALA A 419 -29.56 14.82 -5.00
C ALA A 419 -28.74 14.52 -3.72
N GLN A 420 -28.94 13.36 -3.10
CA GLN A 420 -28.17 12.94 -1.92
C GLN A 420 -26.70 12.65 -2.25
N VAL A 421 -26.46 11.96 -3.37
CA VAL A 421 -25.11 11.67 -3.87
C VAL A 421 -24.40 12.95 -4.34
N ASP A 422 -25.13 13.88 -4.96
CA ASP A 422 -24.60 15.20 -5.36
C ASP A 422 -24.19 16.05 -4.15
N GLU A 423 -24.90 15.96 -3.02
CA GLU A 423 -24.56 16.63 -1.75
C GLU A 423 -23.24 16.07 -1.17
N VAL A 424 -23.16 14.75 -0.93
CA VAL A 424 -21.95 14.10 -0.37
C VAL A 424 -20.73 14.29 -1.28
N LEU A 425 -20.84 14.00 -2.59
CA LEU A 425 -19.72 14.20 -3.52
C LEU A 425 -19.25 15.66 -3.58
N THR A 426 -20.11 16.63 -3.26
CA THR A 426 -19.70 18.05 -3.18
C THR A 426 -19.01 18.37 -1.87
N GLU A 427 -19.42 17.79 -0.74
CA GLU A 427 -18.79 18.02 0.57
C GLU A 427 -17.37 17.44 0.64
N HIS A 428 -17.12 16.25 0.05
CA HIS A 428 -15.78 15.66 -0.03
C HIS A 428 -14.91 16.22 -1.18
N GLY A 429 -15.47 17.06 -2.07
CA GLY A 429 -14.72 17.75 -3.12
C GLY A 429 -14.54 17.00 -4.45
N PHE A 430 -15.41 16.04 -4.77
CA PHE A 430 -15.48 15.35 -6.07
C PHE A 430 -16.09 16.27 -7.15
N GLY A 431 -15.35 17.33 -7.48
CA GLY A 431 -15.76 18.42 -8.38
C GLY A 431 -14.60 19.37 -8.69
N GLU A 432 -14.79 20.68 -8.47
CA GLU A 432 -13.71 21.68 -8.57
C GLU A 432 -12.79 21.63 -7.33
N CYS A 433 -11.83 20.71 -7.36
CA CYS A 433 -10.81 20.51 -6.33
C CYS A 433 -9.58 21.39 -6.58
N VAL A 434 -9.54 22.60 -6.01
CA VAL A 434 -8.32 23.44 -6.02
C VAL A 434 -7.33 22.89 -4.99
N ARG A 435 -6.32 22.12 -5.43
CA ARG A 435 -5.30 21.48 -4.57
C ARG A 435 -4.31 22.51 -3.95
N SER A 436 -4.81 23.38 -3.07
CA SER A 436 -4.05 24.42 -2.37
C SER A 436 -4.43 24.53 -0.89
N LEU A 437 -3.44 24.40 0.00
CA LEU A 437 -3.62 24.48 1.45
C LEU A 437 -3.09 25.78 2.05
N PRO A 438 -3.61 26.26 3.19
CA PRO A 438 -2.98 27.37 3.92
C PRO A 438 -1.52 27.04 4.27
N PHE A 439 -0.56 27.91 3.93
CA PHE A 439 0.83 27.77 4.39
C PHE A 439 0.85 28.10 5.90
N VAL A 440 0.97 27.06 6.73
CA VAL A 440 0.92 27.16 8.19
C VAL A 440 2.08 26.41 8.84
N ARG A 441 2.17 26.48 10.18
CA ARG A 441 3.06 25.60 10.94
C ARG A 441 2.62 24.14 10.75
N PHE A 442 3.47 23.36 10.10
CA PHE A 442 3.28 21.92 9.86
C PHE A 442 4.42 21.11 10.50
N ASN A 443 4.08 19.92 10.97
CA ASN A 443 5.03 18.91 11.42
C ASN A 443 4.41 17.53 11.11
N ALA A 444 5.13 16.70 10.35
CA ALA A 444 4.65 15.39 9.91
C ALA A 444 4.33 14.48 11.11
N GLU A 445 5.25 14.27 12.05
CA GLU A 445 5.08 13.38 13.22
C GLU A 445 3.85 13.72 14.08
N ALA A 446 3.43 14.99 14.10
CA ALA A 446 2.28 15.50 14.83
C ALA A 446 1.00 15.71 13.98
N SER A 447 1.05 15.42 12.68
CA SER A 447 -0.12 15.41 11.80
C SER A 447 -0.97 14.13 12.00
N ARG A 448 -2.21 14.14 11.51
CA ARG A 448 -3.15 13.00 11.63
C ARG A 448 -2.56 11.72 11.00
N ASP A 449 -2.09 11.82 9.76
CA ASP A 449 -1.63 10.69 8.95
C ASP A 449 -0.11 10.43 9.07
N ARG A 450 0.61 11.29 9.81
CA ARG A 450 2.06 11.23 10.08
C ARG A 450 3.00 11.33 8.87
N ILE A 451 2.46 11.61 7.69
CA ILE A 451 3.17 11.66 6.40
C ILE A 451 3.70 13.09 6.11
N PRO A 452 4.98 13.25 5.69
CA PRO A 452 5.51 14.54 5.22
C PRO A 452 4.91 14.92 3.86
N HIS A 453 5.04 16.18 3.44
CA HIS A 453 4.69 16.54 2.07
C HIS A 453 5.85 16.13 1.14
N LEU A 454 5.61 15.21 0.21
CA LEU A 454 6.63 14.77 -0.74
C LEU A 454 6.63 15.69 -1.98
N VAL A 455 7.76 15.69 -2.69
CA VAL A 455 8.00 16.41 -3.94
C VAL A 455 8.85 15.51 -4.83
N GLU A 456 8.25 14.97 -5.88
CA GLU A 456 8.89 13.95 -6.70
C GLU A 456 10.16 14.40 -7.42
N GLY A 457 11.06 13.45 -7.70
CA GLY A 457 12.30 13.69 -8.40
C GLY A 457 12.19 13.50 -9.91
N ARG A 458 13.20 13.97 -10.66
CA ARG A 458 13.27 13.77 -12.12
C ARG A 458 13.48 12.30 -12.56
N GLN A 459 13.77 11.38 -11.64
CA GLN A 459 13.92 9.95 -11.94
C GLN A 459 12.79 9.07 -11.37
N SER A 460 12.08 9.52 -10.33
CA SER A 460 10.93 8.78 -9.78
C SER A 460 9.64 9.01 -10.57
N LEU A 461 9.54 10.09 -11.34
CA LEU A 461 8.51 10.25 -12.38
C LEU A 461 9.02 9.82 -13.75
N GLY A 462 8.39 8.80 -14.32
CA GLY A 462 8.53 8.44 -15.75
C GLY A 462 7.96 9.47 -16.74
N PHE A 463 7.59 10.67 -16.28
CA PHE A 463 6.91 11.68 -17.10
C PHE A 463 7.88 12.70 -17.73
N GLY A 464 8.19 12.52 -19.01
CA GLY A 464 9.03 13.43 -19.79
C GLY A 464 8.41 14.82 -19.97
N GLY A 465 8.91 15.81 -19.24
CA GLY A 465 8.53 17.22 -19.44
C GLY A 465 9.10 18.19 -18.40
N PHE A 466 9.14 17.77 -17.13
CA PHE A 466 9.55 18.60 -15.99
C PHE A 466 11.06 18.90 -15.88
N ASN A 467 11.83 18.63 -16.95
CA ASN A 467 13.28 18.85 -16.97
C ASN A 467 13.65 20.34 -16.85
N GLU A 468 12.95 21.23 -17.55
CA GLU A 468 13.26 22.67 -17.50
C GLU A 468 12.55 23.40 -16.34
N THR A 469 11.30 23.04 -16.05
CA THR A 469 10.51 23.66 -14.97
C THR A 469 10.93 23.21 -13.57
N GLY A 470 11.47 22.00 -13.43
CA GLY A 470 11.42 21.25 -12.18
C GLY A 470 10.09 20.51 -12.01
N VAL A 471 10.10 19.46 -11.19
CA VAL A 471 8.94 18.63 -10.86
C VAL A 471 8.13 19.30 -9.75
N PRO A 472 6.82 19.56 -9.93
CA PRO A 472 5.99 20.14 -8.88
C PRO A 472 5.56 19.12 -7.84
N ALA A 473 5.32 19.61 -6.61
CA ALA A 473 4.52 18.86 -5.63
C ALA A 473 3.06 18.73 -6.11
N TYR A 474 2.36 17.67 -5.69
CA TYR A 474 0.96 17.41 -6.05
C TYR A 474 -0.05 18.43 -5.49
N LYS A 475 0.39 19.29 -4.57
CA LYS A 475 -0.40 20.39 -4.00
C LYS A 475 0.41 21.65 -3.80
N GLN A 476 -0.30 22.77 -3.90
CA GLN A 476 0.17 24.12 -3.66
C GLN A 476 -0.10 24.52 -2.20
N PHE A 477 0.48 25.65 -1.79
CA PHE A 477 0.11 26.34 -0.56
C PHE A 477 -0.28 27.80 -0.86
N HIS A 478 -1.03 28.44 0.04
CA HIS A 478 -1.39 29.84 -0.07
C HIS A 478 -1.24 30.59 1.26
N ILE A 479 -0.79 31.84 1.19
CA ILE A 479 -0.57 32.73 2.33
C ILE A 479 -1.58 33.87 2.24
N ASN A 480 -2.50 33.92 3.19
CA ASN A 480 -3.44 35.04 3.34
C ASN A 480 -2.79 36.12 4.21
N LEU A 481 -2.21 37.15 3.58
CA LEU A 481 -1.48 38.20 4.28
C LEU A 481 -2.42 39.13 5.08
N PRO A 482 -2.13 39.39 6.37
CA PRO A 482 -2.74 40.51 7.09
C PRO A 482 -2.46 41.85 6.38
N VAL A 483 -3.48 42.72 6.33
CA VAL A 483 -3.40 44.04 5.68
C VAL A 483 -2.23 44.86 6.26
N GLY A 484 -1.37 45.36 5.38
CA GLY A 484 -0.19 46.15 5.72
C GLY A 484 1.03 45.32 6.15
N THR A 485 1.06 44.00 5.94
CA THR A 485 2.24 43.15 6.24
C THR A 485 3.44 43.57 5.36
N PRO A 486 4.57 44.03 5.93
CA PRO A 486 5.73 44.47 5.14
C PRO A 486 6.65 43.33 4.69
N ALA A 487 6.65 42.20 5.40
CA ALA A 487 7.40 41.00 5.06
C ALA A 487 6.82 39.74 5.72
N VAL A 488 7.05 38.58 5.10
CA VAL A 488 6.74 37.25 5.68
C VAL A 488 7.97 36.34 5.57
N ALA A 489 8.34 35.68 6.67
CA ALA A 489 9.37 34.64 6.67
C ALA A 489 8.73 33.27 6.50
N LEU A 490 9.31 32.46 5.62
CA LEU A 490 8.94 31.06 5.40
C LEU A 490 10.14 30.18 5.72
N ARG A 491 9.89 29.05 6.38
CA ARG A 491 10.90 28.03 6.71
C ARG A 491 10.33 26.65 6.43
N TRP A 492 11.16 25.74 5.94
CA TRP A 492 10.76 24.34 5.78
C TRP A 492 11.97 23.40 5.90
N GLY A 493 11.73 22.21 6.44
CA GLY A 493 12.69 21.12 6.41
C GLY A 493 12.76 20.48 5.03
N VAL A 494 13.92 19.95 4.64
CA VAL A 494 14.08 19.11 3.45
C VAL A 494 14.90 17.87 3.81
N GLN A 495 14.37 16.70 3.47
CA GLN A 495 15.02 15.40 3.63
C GLN A 495 15.01 14.66 2.29
N ALA A 496 16.07 13.90 2.00
CA ALA A 496 16.10 12.99 0.84
C ALA A 496 15.55 11.62 1.24
N ASN A 497 14.74 11.02 0.37
CA ASN A 497 14.32 9.63 0.54
C ASN A 497 15.38 8.71 -0.11
N ALA A 498 16.21 8.07 0.71
CA ALA A 498 17.47 7.45 0.26
C ALA A 498 17.59 5.97 0.67
N PHE A 499 16.59 5.15 0.31
CA PHE A 499 16.53 3.71 0.65
C PHE A 499 17.73 2.89 0.14
N PHE A 500 18.20 3.17 -1.08
CA PHE A 500 19.33 2.48 -1.73
C PHE A 500 20.52 3.40 -2.06
N GLY A 501 20.87 4.30 -1.14
CA GLY A 501 22.04 5.18 -1.29
C GLY A 501 21.84 6.34 -2.26
N GLY A 502 20.60 6.84 -2.38
CA GLY A 502 20.23 8.01 -3.17
C GLY A 502 20.93 9.31 -2.74
N SER A 503 20.72 10.37 -3.51
CA SER A 503 21.47 11.62 -3.36
C SER A 503 21.29 12.30 -1.99
N PRO A 504 22.29 13.08 -1.51
CA PRO A 504 22.06 14.04 -0.44
C PRO A 504 20.95 15.02 -0.81
N ALA A 505 20.16 15.45 0.19
CA ALA A 505 19.06 16.39 -0.02
C ALA A 505 19.49 17.65 -0.78
N ALA A 506 18.73 17.97 -1.83
CA ALA A 506 18.93 19.17 -2.65
C ALA A 506 17.98 20.30 -2.20
N PRO A 507 18.30 21.58 -2.45
CA PRO A 507 17.37 22.67 -2.20
C PRO A 507 16.17 22.60 -3.16
N LEU A 508 14.95 22.69 -2.62
CA LEU A 508 13.74 22.91 -3.39
C LEU A 508 13.70 24.32 -3.96
N VAL A 509 13.10 24.48 -5.13
CA VAL A 509 12.68 25.79 -5.66
C VAL A 509 11.30 26.11 -5.07
N LEU A 510 11.06 27.38 -4.73
CA LEU A 510 9.73 27.89 -4.40
C LEU A 510 9.27 28.78 -5.56
N ALA A 511 8.25 28.34 -6.30
CA ALA A 511 7.51 29.17 -7.23
C ALA A 511 6.47 29.99 -6.48
N LEU A 512 6.23 31.22 -6.93
CA LEU A 512 5.34 32.20 -6.30
C LEU A 512 4.39 32.80 -7.35
N ARG A 513 3.11 32.92 -7.00
CA ARG A 513 2.11 33.66 -7.80
C ARG A 513 1.18 34.47 -6.91
N GLN A 514 0.92 35.72 -7.30
CA GLN A 514 0.03 36.62 -6.58
C GLN A 514 -1.42 36.43 -7.03
N SER A 515 -2.34 36.57 -6.07
CA SER A 515 -3.78 36.74 -6.25
C SER A 515 -4.57 35.54 -6.81
N GLU A 516 -3.93 34.59 -7.49
CA GLU A 516 -4.54 33.39 -8.06
C GLU A 516 -3.62 32.15 -7.98
N PRO A 517 -4.16 30.91 -7.97
CA PRO A 517 -3.35 29.68 -7.96
C PRO A 517 -2.33 29.62 -9.09
N ILE A 518 -1.19 28.99 -8.84
CA ILE A 518 -0.27 28.59 -9.90
C ILE A 518 -1.04 27.63 -10.83
N ARG A 519 -0.93 27.81 -12.15
CA ARG A 519 -1.58 26.91 -13.12
C ARG A 519 -0.59 26.37 -14.14
N PHE A 520 -0.81 25.13 -14.55
CA PHE A 520 -0.03 24.45 -15.58
C PHE A 520 -0.78 24.40 -16.90
N ASP A 521 -0.02 24.46 -18.00
CA ASP A 521 -0.49 24.18 -19.35
C ASP A 521 0.48 23.18 -19.99
N TYR A 522 -0.08 22.12 -20.58
CA TYR A 522 0.61 20.98 -21.17
C TYR A 522 0.48 20.94 -22.70
N SER A 523 -0.16 21.94 -23.32
CA SER A 523 -0.57 21.91 -24.73
C SER A 523 0.57 22.13 -25.75
N ASP A 524 1.69 22.74 -25.34
CA ASP A 524 2.91 22.92 -26.14
C ASP A 524 4.16 22.69 -25.26
N GLY A 525 4.21 21.52 -24.62
CA GLY A 525 5.16 21.20 -23.55
C GLY A 525 4.65 21.63 -22.17
N VAL A 526 5.43 21.34 -21.12
CA VAL A 526 5.08 21.71 -19.74
C VAL A 526 5.42 23.18 -19.49
N THR A 527 4.42 24.01 -19.24
CA THR A 527 4.58 25.39 -18.78
C THR A 527 3.79 25.64 -17.51
N MET A 528 4.25 26.60 -16.70
CA MET A 528 3.69 26.91 -15.39
C MET A 528 3.60 28.43 -15.19
N ALA A 529 2.39 28.95 -15.00
CA ALA A 529 2.14 30.35 -14.73
C ALA A 529 2.55 30.71 -13.29
N HIS A 530 3.56 31.56 -13.17
CA HIS A 530 4.13 32.07 -11.91
C HIS A 530 4.69 33.47 -12.15
N ASP A 531 4.77 34.28 -11.09
CA ASP A 531 5.39 35.61 -11.16
C ASP A 531 6.90 35.54 -10.88
N PHE A 532 7.29 34.72 -9.90
CA PHE A 532 8.66 34.60 -9.43
C PHE A 532 9.03 33.15 -9.08
N GLN A 533 10.32 32.82 -9.16
CA GLN A 533 10.91 31.60 -8.61
C GLN A 533 12.12 31.97 -7.76
N VAL A 534 12.35 31.22 -6.69
CA VAL A 534 13.50 31.40 -5.80
C VAL A 534 13.96 30.08 -5.20
N THR A 535 15.27 29.89 -5.11
CA THR A 535 15.90 28.68 -4.55
C THR A 535 16.74 29.09 -3.33
N PRO A 536 16.18 29.09 -2.10
CA PRO A 536 16.95 29.40 -0.91
C PRO A 536 18.06 28.38 -0.66
N ALA A 537 19.17 28.80 -0.05
CA ALA A 537 20.23 27.87 0.31
C ALA A 537 19.73 26.84 1.36
N LEU A 538 19.93 25.55 1.07
CA LEU A 538 19.69 24.48 2.04
C LEU A 538 20.84 24.44 3.06
N ALA A 539 20.52 24.61 4.35
CA ALA A 539 21.48 24.62 5.43
C ALA A 539 21.00 23.72 6.58
N ASN A 540 21.81 22.73 6.96
CA ASN A 540 21.50 21.76 8.03
C ASN A 540 20.15 21.02 7.88
N GLY A 541 19.66 20.84 6.64
CA GLY A 541 18.36 20.23 6.37
C GLY A 541 17.15 21.18 6.43
N GLU A 542 17.37 22.50 6.48
CA GLU A 542 16.32 23.52 6.44
C GLU A 542 16.60 24.54 5.31
N GLN A 543 15.54 25.02 4.65
CA GLN A 543 15.57 26.22 3.81
C GLN A 543 14.77 27.34 4.49
N ARG A 544 15.27 28.58 4.39
CA ARG A 544 14.60 29.78 4.92
C ARG A 544 14.67 30.95 3.94
N ILE A 545 13.57 31.67 3.82
CA ILE A 545 13.44 32.89 3.03
C ILE A 545 12.60 33.94 3.76
N VAL A 546 12.83 35.22 3.48
CA VAL A 546 11.91 36.32 3.81
C VAL A 546 11.45 36.97 2.50
N LEU A 547 10.15 36.94 2.24
CA LEU A 547 9.51 37.61 1.10
C LEU A 547 9.06 39.00 1.53
N ALA A 548 9.38 40.02 0.72
CA ALA A 548 9.08 41.41 1.02
C ALA A 548 8.86 42.25 -0.25
N GLY A 549 8.34 43.47 -0.08
CA GLY A 549 8.12 44.40 -1.20
C GLY A 549 7.19 43.81 -2.26
N GLY A 550 7.57 43.95 -3.54
CA GLY A 550 6.76 43.46 -4.67
C GLY A 550 6.63 41.94 -4.79
N CYS A 551 7.20 41.14 -3.88
CA CYS A 551 6.87 39.71 -3.78
C CYS A 551 5.49 39.48 -3.15
N LEU A 552 4.99 40.44 -2.37
CA LEU A 552 3.71 40.35 -1.69
C LEU A 552 2.57 40.84 -2.61
N PRO A 553 1.44 40.11 -2.69
CA PRO A 553 0.24 40.55 -3.40
C PRO A 553 -0.38 41.81 -2.76
N PRO A 554 -1.37 42.44 -3.43
CA PRO A 554 -2.17 43.52 -2.87
C PRO A 554 -2.84 43.18 -1.52
N ASP A 555 -3.12 44.21 -0.73
CA ASP A 555 -3.79 44.07 0.58
C ASP A 555 -5.13 43.32 0.48
N GLY A 556 -5.18 42.12 1.08
CA GLY A 556 -6.36 41.26 1.11
C GLY A 556 -6.39 40.17 0.02
N GLU A 557 -5.37 40.08 -0.83
CA GLU A 557 -5.19 39.02 -1.82
C GLU A 557 -4.17 37.97 -1.32
N ALA A 558 -4.26 36.74 -1.83
CA ALA A 558 -3.43 35.62 -1.38
C ALA A 558 -2.13 35.48 -2.19
N LEU A 559 -1.06 35.01 -1.55
CA LEU A 559 0.18 34.60 -2.22
C LEU A 559 0.21 33.08 -2.34
N TYR A 560 0.10 32.55 -3.55
CA TYR A 560 0.22 31.13 -3.84
C TYR A 560 1.68 30.73 -4.01
N THR A 561 2.02 29.55 -3.51
CA THR A 561 3.39 29.03 -3.48
C THR A 561 3.40 27.55 -3.83
N LEU A 562 4.37 27.10 -4.63
CA LEU A 562 4.52 25.69 -5.00
C LEU A 562 5.99 25.28 -4.88
N PHE A 563 6.25 24.15 -4.21
CA PHE A 563 7.57 23.53 -4.19
C PHE A 563 7.82 22.81 -5.52
N LEU A 564 9.00 23.06 -6.09
CA LEU A 564 9.51 22.33 -7.25
C LEU A 564 10.83 21.65 -6.89
N ASN A 565 10.96 20.37 -7.25
CA ASN A 565 12.19 19.60 -7.10
C ASN A 565 12.96 19.60 -8.43
N THR A 566 14.29 19.74 -8.34
CA THR A 566 15.20 19.71 -9.50
C THR A 566 16.31 18.66 -9.38
N SER A 567 16.33 17.85 -8.32
CA SER A 567 17.20 16.67 -8.22
C SER A 567 16.59 15.45 -8.91
N ALA A 568 17.39 14.37 -8.98
CA ALA A 568 16.96 13.08 -9.49
C ALA A 568 15.96 12.39 -8.53
N ASP A 569 16.27 12.38 -7.24
CA ASP A 569 15.54 11.69 -6.19
C ASP A 569 14.36 12.51 -5.62
N GLN A 570 13.35 11.81 -5.10
CA GLN A 570 12.23 12.35 -4.33
C GLN A 570 12.71 13.04 -3.04
N LEU A 571 12.12 14.18 -2.71
CA LEU A 571 12.39 14.95 -1.49
C LEU A 571 11.16 15.05 -0.61
N ALA A 572 11.37 15.06 0.71
CA ALA A 572 10.33 15.17 1.72
C ALA A 572 10.43 16.51 2.49
N VAL A 573 9.29 17.14 2.73
CA VAL A 573 9.09 18.34 3.55
C VAL A 573 8.34 17.93 4.83
N PRO A 574 9.06 17.56 5.91
CA PRO A 574 8.45 17.08 7.16
C PRO A 574 8.01 18.21 8.09
N THR A 575 8.45 19.44 7.85
CA THR A 575 8.14 20.61 8.69
C THR A 575 8.01 21.87 7.84
N MET A 576 7.08 22.74 8.22
CA MET A 576 6.92 24.09 7.66
C MET A 576 6.65 25.07 8.80
N ASP A 577 7.09 26.32 8.66
CA ASP A 577 6.83 27.40 9.61
C ASP A 577 6.68 28.75 8.89
N ILE A 578 5.83 29.62 9.42
CA ILE A 578 5.51 30.93 8.86
C ILE A 578 5.48 32.00 9.95
N GLU A 579 6.14 33.13 9.68
CA GLU A 579 6.29 34.26 10.61
C GLU A 579 6.01 35.57 9.86
N TYR A 580 4.90 36.23 10.16
CA TYR A 580 4.60 37.58 9.67
C TYR A 580 5.47 38.59 10.44
N LEU A 581 6.19 39.46 9.74
CA LEU A 581 7.18 40.36 10.32
C LEU A 581 6.69 41.81 10.35
N ASP A 582 6.87 42.51 11.47
CA ASP A 582 6.53 43.95 11.61
C ASP A 582 7.43 44.89 10.76
N ALA A 583 8.53 44.37 10.20
CA ALA A 583 9.46 45.11 9.33
C ALA A 583 10.29 44.16 8.44
N VAL A 584 10.84 44.68 7.35
CA VAL A 584 11.85 43.97 6.53
C VAL A 584 13.17 43.89 7.32
N PRO A 585 13.81 42.71 7.46
CA PRO A 585 15.06 42.59 8.23
C PRO A 585 16.26 43.31 7.59
N GLU A 586 16.85 44.28 8.30
CA GLU A 586 18.06 45.00 7.86
C GLU A 586 19.35 44.20 8.13
N GLY A 587 19.59 43.17 7.31
CA GLY A 587 20.86 42.44 7.24
C GLY A 587 21.01 41.28 8.24
N GLY A 588 21.63 40.19 7.79
CA GLY A 588 21.88 38.98 8.59
C GLY A 588 22.20 37.77 7.71
N GLU A 589 22.14 36.57 8.30
CA GLU A 589 22.31 35.29 7.58
C GLU A 589 21.05 34.84 6.81
N VAL A 590 19.93 35.59 6.93
CA VAL A 590 18.64 35.24 6.33
C VAL A 590 18.50 35.89 4.96
N GLN A 591 18.19 35.09 3.94
CA GLN A 591 17.95 35.57 2.58
C GLN A 591 16.61 36.32 2.50
N VAL A 592 16.69 37.65 2.44
CA VAL A 592 15.57 38.52 2.06
C VAL A 592 15.49 38.55 0.53
N PHE A 593 14.29 38.37 0.00
CA PHE A 593 13.98 38.40 -1.42
C PHE A 593 12.93 39.48 -1.64
N THR A 594 13.29 40.51 -2.41
CA THR A 594 12.35 41.54 -2.90
C THR A 594 12.18 41.37 -4.41
N CYS A 595 10.94 41.41 -4.85
CA CYS A 595 10.57 41.19 -6.23
C CYS A 595 10.21 42.52 -6.89
N GLY A 596 10.64 42.73 -8.14
CA GLY A 596 10.41 43.96 -8.91
C GLY A 596 11.52 45.02 -8.82
N ASP A 597 12.54 44.83 -7.98
CA ASP A 597 13.74 45.69 -7.93
C ASP A 597 14.71 45.35 -9.08
N ASN A 598 14.60 46.07 -10.21
CA ASN A 598 15.53 46.06 -11.36
C ASN A 598 16.41 47.33 -11.40
#